data_AF-A0A6I1NT03-F1
#
_entry.id   AF-A0A6I1NT03-F1
#
_cell.length_a   1.000
_cell.length_b   1.000
_cell.length_c   1.000
_cell.angle_alpha   90.00
_cell.angle_beta   90.00
_cell.angle_gamma   90.00
#
_symmetry.space_group_name_H-M   'P 1'
#
loop_
_entity.id
_entity.type
_entity.pdbx_description
1 polymer ?
#
loop_
_entity_poly.entity_id
_entity_poly.type
_entity_poly.pdbx_seq_one_letter_code
_entity_poly.pdbx_strand_id
1 'polypeptide(L)'
;MTETRRKVPGRRPAHLEMSGGKPKRQRVWEAIRKLQEFNLIDCAHKADVDMDTTKTYLQTLERAGFIEDVSGKRGGHDEKRWQLAR
;
A
#
# COMPACT_ATOMS: atom_id res chain seq x y z
N MET A 1 -8.84 -9.13 39.55
CA MET A 1 -8.26 -10.29 38.83
C MET A 1 -8.39 -9.97 37.34
N THR A 2 -7.27 -9.95 36.63
CA THR A 2 -6.99 -9.19 35.40
C THR A 2 -7.63 -9.75 34.13
N GLU A 3 -8.36 -8.92 33.40
CA GLU A 3 -9.00 -9.26 32.11
C GLU A 3 -7.98 -9.32 30.96
N THR A 4 -8.05 -10.41 30.21
CA THR A 4 -7.08 -10.90 29.24
C THR A 4 -7.12 -10.08 27.94
N ARG A 5 -6.01 -9.39 27.63
CA ARG A 5 -5.73 -8.68 26.38
C ARG A 5 -5.98 -9.57 25.15
N ARG A 6 -7.01 -9.26 24.35
CA ARG A 6 -7.36 -9.98 23.11
C ARG A 6 -6.18 -9.95 22.13
N LYS A 7 -5.70 -11.15 21.79
CA LYS A 7 -4.64 -11.45 20.84
C LYS A 7 -5.09 -11.09 19.42
N VAL A 8 -4.45 -10.11 18.81
CA VAL A 8 -4.66 -9.75 17.39
C VAL A 8 -4.03 -10.87 16.54
N PRO A 9 -4.77 -11.58 15.67
CA PRO A 9 -4.14 -12.56 14.80
C PRO A 9 -3.24 -11.82 13.80
N GLY A 10 -1.95 -12.15 13.84
CA GLY A 10 -0.91 -11.60 12.99
C GLY A 10 -1.29 -11.69 11.51
N ARG A 11 -1.03 -10.60 10.80
CA ARG A 11 -1.23 -10.44 9.35
C ARG A 11 -0.51 -11.58 8.62
N ARG A 12 -1.28 -12.35 7.84
CA ARG A 12 -0.75 -13.47 7.04
C ARG A 12 0.32 -12.94 6.05
N PRO A 13 1.48 -13.60 5.95
CA PRO A 13 2.54 -13.20 5.04
C PRO A 13 2.12 -13.41 3.58
N ALA A 14 2.59 -12.52 2.71
CA ALA A 14 2.26 -12.36 1.30
C ALA A 14 2.71 -13.51 0.38
N HIS A 15 2.38 -14.75 0.73
CA HIS A 15 2.53 -15.89 -0.16
C HIS A 15 1.34 -15.92 -1.12
N LEU A 16 1.50 -15.31 -2.30
CA LEU A 16 0.64 -15.60 -3.45
C LEU A 16 1.57 -16.09 -4.55
N GLU A 17 1.87 -17.38 -4.50
CA GLU A 17 1.75 -18.30 -5.62
C GLU A 17 1.84 -17.71 -7.05
N MET A 18 2.89 -18.17 -7.76
CA MET A 18 3.01 -18.47 -9.21
C MET A 18 2.30 -17.61 -10.26
N SER A 19 3.11 -17.07 -11.20
CA SER A 19 3.00 -17.32 -12.66
C SER A 19 3.91 -16.38 -13.47
N GLY A 20 4.97 -16.93 -14.09
CA GLY A 20 5.52 -16.52 -15.41
C GLY A 20 5.99 -15.09 -15.70
N GLY A 21 5.86 -14.12 -14.79
CA GLY A 21 6.28 -12.73 -14.99
C GLY A 21 6.26 -11.93 -13.69
N LYS A 22 6.99 -10.80 -13.63
CA LYS A 22 7.00 -9.94 -12.43
C LYS A 22 5.55 -9.57 -12.03
N PRO A 23 5.04 -10.03 -10.86
CA PRO A 23 3.65 -9.82 -10.48
C PRO A 23 3.34 -8.33 -10.31
N LYS A 24 2.15 -7.89 -10.71
CA LYS A 24 1.72 -6.47 -10.71
C LYS A 24 2.03 -5.77 -9.36
N ARG A 25 1.69 -6.43 -8.25
CA ARG A 25 1.99 -5.97 -6.88
C ARG A 25 3.49 -5.73 -6.59
N GLN A 26 4.38 -6.52 -7.20
CA GLN A 26 5.82 -6.35 -7.03
C GLN A 26 6.29 -5.12 -7.81
N ARG A 27 5.76 -4.88 -9.02
CA ARG A 27 6.04 -3.65 -9.77
C ARG A 27 5.58 -2.41 -8.99
N VAL A 28 4.38 -2.47 -8.42
CA VAL A 28 3.85 -1.42 -7.55
C VAL A 28 4.75 -1.23 -6.32
N TRP A 29 5.17 -2.30 -5.66
CA TRP A 29 6.07 -2.22 -4.51
C TRP A 29 7.46 -1.66 -4.86
N GLU A 30 8.03 -2.05 -6.01
CA GLU A 30 9.27 -1.48 -6.52
C GLU A 30 9.12 0.02 -6.84
N ALA A 31 7.98 0.44 -7.40
CA ALA A 31 7.68 1.85 -7.65
C ALA A 31 7.59 2.65 -6.34
N ILE A 32 6.83 2.14 -5.35
CA ILE A 32 6.69 2.74 -4.01
C ILE A 32 8.07 2.97 -3.36
N ARG A 33 8.94 1.95 -3.38
CA ARG A 33 10.28 2.07 -2.78
C ARG A 33 11.20 3.05 -3.51
N LYS A 34 11.04 3.22 -4.82
CA LYS A 34 11.82 4.19 -5.61
C LYS A 34 11.34 5.61 -5.37
N LEU A 35 10.03 5.81 -5.24
CA LEU A 35 9.43 7.13 -5.10
C LEU A 35 9.53 7.66 -3.67
N GLN A 36 9.46 6.78 -2.66
CA GLN A 36 9.40 7.09 -1.22
C GLN A 36 8.15 7.90 -0.81
N GLU A 37 7.82 8.94 -1.56
CA GLU A 37 6.60 9.73 -1.50
C GLU A 37 5.92 9.69 -2.87
N PHE A 38 4.65 9.32 -2.92
CA PHE A 38 3.94 9.11 -4.18
C PHE A 38 2.43 9.33 -4.03
N ASN A 39 1.76 9.50 -5.18
CA ASN A 39 0.29 9.51 -5.26
C ASN A 39 -0.19 8.25 -6.03
N LEU A 40 -1.51 8.04 -6.08
CA LEU A 40 -2.10 6.86 -6.72
C LEU A 40 -1.76 6.81 -8.21
N ILE A 41 -1.81 7.96 -8.88
CA ILE A 41 -1.65 8.11 -10.33
C ILE A 41 -0.20 7.82 -10.72
N ASP A 42 0.75 8.48 -10.06
CA ASP A 42 2.18 8.32 -10.25
C ASP A 42 2.61 6.87 -9.98
N CYS A 43 2.10 6.28 -8.90
CA CYS A 43 2.36 4.88 -8.58
C CYS A 43 1.81 3.92 -9.65
N ALA A 44 0.57 4.13 -10.11
CA ALA A 44 -0.07 3.34 -11.16
C ALA A 44 0.67 3.46 -12.50
N HIS A 45 1.01 4.69 -12.91
CA HIS A 45 1.78 4.96 -14.12
C HIS A 45 3.18 4.36 -14.07
N LYS A 46 3.88 4.49 -12.93
CA LYS A 46 5.25 3.97 -12.77
C LYS A 46 5.29 2.44 -12.73
N ALA A 47 4.25 1.83 -12.16
CA ALA A 47 4.14 0.38 -12.07
C ALA A 47 3.59 -0.26 -13.35
N ASP A 48 3.01 0.54 -14.26
CA ASP A 48 2.23 0.08 -15.42
C ASP A 48 1.09 -0.85 -14.97
N VAL A 49 0.28 -0.36 -14.03
CA VAL A 49 -0.82 -1.11 -13.40
C VAL A 49 -2.06 -0.21 -13.30
N ASP A 50 -3.23 -0.81 -13.50
CA ASP A 50 -4.52 -0.15 -13.35
C ASP A 50 -4.67 0.57 -12.01
N MET A 51 -5.28 1.76 -12.03
CA MET A 51 -5.50 2.56 -10.83
C MET A 51 -6.34 1.81 -9.78
N ASP A 52 -7.33 1.03 -10.19
CA ASP A 52 -8.18 0.25 -9.27
C ASP A 52 -7.39 -0.85 -8.53
N THR A 53 -6.55 -1.57 -9.28
CA THR A 53 -5.64 -2.58 -8.73
C THR A 53 -4.63 -1.94 -7.78
N THR A 54 -4.04 -0.81 -8.19
CA THR A 54 -3.08 -0.05 -7.38
C THR A 54 -3.76 0.46 -6.11
N LYS A 55 -4.97 1.01 -6.20
CA LYS A 55 -5.75 1.51 -5.06
C LYS A 55 -6.03 0.41 -4.05
N THR A 56 -6.52 -0.74 -4.49
CA THR A 56 -6.79 -1.90 -3.60
C THR A 56 -5.51 -2.36 -2.91
N TYR A 57 -4.38 -2.35 -3.62
CA TYR A 57 -3.09 -2.72 -3.06
C TYR A 57 -2.57 -1.69 -2.05
N LEU A 58 -2.63 -0.40 -2.37
CA LEU A 58 -2.27 0.69 -1.46
C LEU A 58 -3.12 0.68 -0.19
N GLN A 59 -4.43 0.45 -0.29
CA GLN A 59 -5.29 0.29 0.88
C GLN A 59 -4.85 -0.87 1.77
N THR A 60 -4.40 -1.97 1.17
CA THR A 60 -3.89 -3.11 1.93
C THR A 60 -2.58 -2.75 2.64
N LEU A 61 -1.68 -2.02 1.99
CA LEU A 61 -0.42 -1.54 2.55
C LEU A 61 -0.62 -0.50 3.65
N GLU A 62 -1.55 0.43 3.48
CA GLU A 62 -1.95 1.45 4.45
C GLU A 62 -2.51 0.76 5.70
N ARG A 63 -3.45 -0.18 5.53
CA ARG A 63 -3.98 -1.00 6.63
C ARG A 63 -2.93 -1.89 7.27
N ALA A 64 -1.88 -2.25 6.54
CA ALA A 64 -0.74 -2.99 7.04
C ALA A 64 0.32 -2.09 7.70
N GLY A 65 0.20 -0.75 7.61
CA GLY A 65 1.16 0.18 8.18
C GLY A 65 2.52 0.18 7.46
N PHE A 66 2.57 -0.24 6.19
CA PHE A 66 3.78 -0.11 5.36
C PHE A 66 3.88 1.26 4.70
N ILE A 67 2.75 1.95 4.53
CA ILE A 67 2.68 3.30 3.97
C ILE A 67 1.76 4.14 4.85
N GLU A 68 2.03 5.44 4.90
CA GLU A 68 1.28 6.41 5.68
C GLU A 68 0.71 7.48 4.76
N ASP A 69 -0.55 7.82 4.95
CA ASP A 69 -1.18 8.95 4.27
C ASP A 69 -0.62 10.25 4.85
N VAL A 70 0.03 11.03 3.99
CA VAL A 70 0.59 12.35 4.32
C VAL A 70 -0.27 13.49 3.79
N SER A 71 -1.38 13.17 3.10
CA SER A 71 -2.32 14.21 2.71
C SER A 71 -2.92 14.83 3.97
N GLY A 72 -2.63 16.12 4.18
CA GLY A 72 -3.17 16.87 5.30
C GLY A 72 -4.70 16.82 5.23
N LYS A 73 -5.35 16.27 6.26
CA LYS A 73 -6.81 16.05 6.32
C LYS A 73 -7.61 17.27 5.87
N ARG A 74 -7.97 17.37 4.60
CA ARG A 74 -9.08 18.18 4.09
C ARG A 74 -9.64 17.48 2.86
N GLY A 75 -10.90 17.07 2.96
CA GLY A 75 -11.67 16.44 1.90
C GLY A 75 -11.83 17.37 0.70
N GLY A 76 -10.83 17.39 -0.16
CA GLY A 76 -10.88 17.90 -1.51
C GLY A 76 -10.26 16.87 -2.44
N HIS A 77 -10.49 17.02 -3.73
CA HIS A 77 -9.81 16.31 -4.82
C HIS A 77 -8.30 16.67 -4.89
N ASP A 78 -7.68 16.91 -3.73
CA ASP A 78 -6.26 17.13 -3.57
C ASP A 78 -5.61 15.76 -3.59
N GLU A 79 -4.60 15.62 -4.44
CA GLU A 79 -3.96 14.36 -4.78
C GLU A 79 -3.49 13.66 -3.51
N LYS A 80 -4.24 12.63 -3.06
CA LYS A 80 -3.87 11.86 -1.86
C LYS A 80 -2.42 11.38 -2.00
N ARG A 81 -1.58 11.78 -1.05
CA ARG A 81 -0.16 11.45 -1.01
C ARG A 81 0.10 10.42 0.06
N TRP A 82 0.88 9.41 -0.30
CA TRP A 82 1.37 8.40 0.61
C TRP A 82 2.89 8.52 0.70
N GLN A 83 3.42 8.25 1.89
CA GLN A 83 4.84 8.03 2.11
C GLN A 83 5.07 6.58 2.56
N LEU A 84 6.26 6.05 2.29
CA LEU A 84 6.70 4.80 2.88
C LEU A 84 6.86 4.98 4.40
N ALA A 85 6.17 4.16 5.20
CA ALA A 85 6.33 4.16 6.64
C ALA A 85 7.76 3.68 6.98
N ARG A 86 8.49 4.45 7.77
CA ARG A 86 9.88 4.15 8.13
C ARG A 86 9.99 3.14 9.27
#